data_AF-A0A8S3CDW0-F1
#
_entry.id   AF-A0A8S3CDW0-F1
#
_cell.length_a   1.000
_cell.length_b   1.000
_cell.length_c   1.000
_cell.angle_alpha   90.00
_cell.angle_beta   90.00
_cell.angle_gamma   90.00
#
_symmetry.space_group_name_H-M   'P 1'
#
loop_
_entity.id
_entity.type
_entity.pdbx_description
1 polymer ?
#
loop_
_entity_poly.entity_id
_entity_poly.type
_entity_poly.pdbx_seq_one_letter_code
_entity_poly.pdbx_strand_id
1 'polypeptide(L)'
;MLPQEEALNVLVEFLHVHGYTKVKGIPLETIRLLASIVLKENVFVYGKKIYQQVLGGAMGSSFTLTLANIFMWKWQKELVRRQDMTCEYYGRYIDDVFMTWNKSENALKQILENANTWHPNIKLEYKIGKSLPFLDILLSNNNGTLSTSVYHKPAAEPYVVPFISDHPRHVFENIVQTSLRRAIKYSSTFQLFNDETRYIKSTFLYNGYPSSFIDKTFRKFFSGYISSRSFLPFLDNERQFSQMRIALSGQPSRQQSQVEMRIAALTNDNDHLVEDLDKKEEFIIQQNKKTNKLQNKLIIHYTHEKRFKTRKRDMHRIFQETFVNTPIMETNLIVGNTNHKNTMKELIQKRPRQEILKNKVKADENHKKEPSATKPAKSK
;
A
#
# COMPACT_ATOMS: atom_id res chain seq x y z
N MET A 1 -14.78 -17.63 -0.68
CA MET A 1 -14.33 -17.39 -2.07
C MET A 1 -15.54 -17.41 -2.99
N LEU A 2 -15.50 -16.66 -4.09
CA LEU A 2 -16.63 -16.47 -5.01
C LEU A 2 -17.05 -17.80 -5.67
N PRO A 3 -18.30 -18.29 -5.48
CA PRO A 3 -18.82 -19.44 -6.22
C PRO A 3 -19.06 -19.07 -7.68
N GLN A 4 -18.39 -19.77 -8.61
CA GLN A 4 -18.34 -19.35 -10.02
C GLN A 4 -19.72 -19.34 -10.69
N GLU A 5 -20.49 -20.44 -10.63
CA GLU A 5 -21.82 -20.51 -11.25
C GLU A 5 -22.81 -19.50 -10.67
N GLU A 6 -22.84 -19.40 -9.34
CA GLU A 6 -23.71 -18.46 -8.66
C GLU A 6 -23.36 -17.01 -9.04
N ALA A 7 -22.07 -16.68 -9.09
CA ALA A 7 -21.62 -15.36 -9.51
C ALA A 7 -22.02 -15.01 -10.95
N LEU A 8 -21.97 -15.97 -11.88
CA LEU A 8 -22.46 -15.78 -13.25
C LEU A 8 -23.96 -15.52 -13.29
N ASN A 9 -24.75 -16.21 -12.46
CA ASN A 9 -26.19 -15.95 -12.36
C ASN A 9 -26.46 -14.55 -11.76
N VAL A 10 -25.73 -14.16 -10.71
CA VAL A 10 -25.86 -12.83 -10.09
C VAL A 10 -25.43 -11.72 -11.05
N LEU A 11 -24.44 -11.95 -11.92
CA LEU A 11 -24.07 -11.01 -12.98
C LEU A 11 -25.25 -10.74 -13.92
N VAL A 12 -25.90 -11.80 -14.40
CA VAL A 12 -27.05 -11.66 -15.30
C VAL A 12 -28.23 -10.98 -14.60
N GLU A 13 -28.52 -11.36 -13.35
CA GLU A 13 -29.55 -10.71 -12.53
C GLU A 13 -29.25 -9.21 -12.35
N PHE A 14 -28.02 -8.86 -12.01
CA PHE A 14 -27.59 -7.48 -11.85
C PHE A 14 -27.83 -6.66 -13.11
N LEU A 15 -27.46 -7.19 -14.28
CA LEU A 15 -27.66 -6.50 -15.55
C LEU A 15 -29.16 -6.32 -15.87
N HIS A 16 -29.99 -7.33 -15.63
CA HIS A 16 -31.44 -7.23 -15.81
C HIS A 16 -32.07 -6.19 -14.88
N VAL A 17 -31.70 -6.19 -13.60
CA VAL A 17 -32.23 -5.22 -12.60
C VAL A 17 -31.92 -3.78 -12.99
N HIS A 18 -30.80 -3.54 -13.67
CA HIS A 18 -30.41 -2.22 -14.18
C HIS A 18 -30.92 -1.94 -15.61
N GLY A 19 -31.83 -2.76 -16.13
CA GLY A 19 -32.51 -2.54 -17.42
C GLY A 19 -31.69 -2.91 -18.66
N TYR A 20 -30.56 -3.61 -18.51
CA TYR A 20 -29.77 -4.06 -19.66
C TYR A 20 -30.39 -5.31 -20.27
N THR A 21 -30.60 -5.28 -21.59
CA THR A 21 -30.86 -6.48 -22.42
C THR A 21 -29.64 -6.85 -23.27
N LYS A 22 -28.77 -5.87 -23.52
CA LYS A 22 -27.48 -5.99 -24.21
C LYS A 22 -26.50 -4.99 -23.60
N VAL A 23 -25.21 -5.32 -23.60
CA VAL A 23 -24.13 -4.38 -23.24
C VAL A 23 -23.27 -4.18 -24.48
N LYS A 24 -23.19 -2.94 -24.98
CA LYS A 24 -22.49 -2.61 -26.23
C LYS A 24 -22.90 -3.51 -27.41
N GLY A 25 -24.21 -3.78 -27.53
CA GLY A 25 -24.76 -4.66 -28.57
C GLY A 25 -24.62 -6.16 -28.30
N ILE A 26 -23.88 -6.58 -27.28
CA ILE A 26 -23.68 -7.98 -26.91
C ILE A 26 -24.84 -8.47 -26.03
N PRO A 27 -25.55 -9.56 -26.39
CA PRO A 27 -26.61 -10.14 -25.57
C PRO A 27 -26.12 -10.64 -24.21
N LEU A 28 -26.98 -10.60 -23.19
CA LEU A 28 -26.62 -11.04 -21.83
C LEU A 28 -26.15 -12.50 -21.77
N GLU A 29 -26.75 -13.38 -22.57
CA GLU A 29 -26.31 -14.78 -22.68
C GLU A 29 -24.88 -14.90 -23.18
N THR A 30 -24.50 -14.07 -24.15
CA THR A 30 -23.12 -14.01 -24.65
C THR A 30 -22.17 -13.45 -23.61
N ILE A 31 -22.58 -12.42 -22.84
CA ILE A 31 -21.79 -11.89 -21.73
C ILE A 31 -21.55 -12.95 -20.66
N ARG A 32 -22.61 -13.68 -20.28
CA ARG A 32 -22.53 -14.80 -19.34
C ARG A 32 -21.59 -15.89 -19.85
N LEU A 33 -21.66 -16.23 -21.13
CA LEU A 33 -20.75 -17.21 -21.74
C LEU A 33 -19.30 -16.73 -21.67
N LEU A 34 -19.00 -15.50 -22.09
CA LEU A 34 -17.65 -14.94 -22.02
C LEU A 34 -17.13 -14.88 -20.59
N ALA A 35 -17.97 -14.45 -19.63
CA ALA A 35 -17.64 -14.46 -18.21
C ALA A 35 -17.34 -15.88 -17.70
N SER A 36 -18.09 -16.88 -18.17
CA SER A 36 -17.87 -18.27 -17.79
C SER A 36 -16.52 -18.80 -18.28
N ILE A 37 -16.10 -18.43 -19.49
CA ILE A 37 -14.78 -18.78 -20.03
C ILE A 37 -13.68 -18.18 -19.14
N VAL A 38 -13.79 -16.90 -18.80
CA VAL A 38 -12.78 -16.21 -17.96
C VAL A 38 -12.64 -16.84 -16.57
N LEU A 39 -13.74 -17.30 -15.97
CA LEU A 39 -13.71 -17.91 -14.64
C LEU A 39 -13.30 -19.38 -14.65
N LYS A 40 -13.83 -20.17 -15.58
CA LYS A 40 -13.71 -21.63 -15.58
C LYS A 40 -12.48 -22.11 -16.33
N GLU A 41 -12.08 -21.45 -17.41
CA GLU A 41 -10.92 -21.84 -18.22
C GLU A 41 -9.61 -21.23 -17.68
N ASN A 42 -9.60 -20.78 -16.43
CA ASN A 42 -8.42 -20.24 -15.79
C ASN A 42 -7.47 -21.36 -15.35
N VAL A 43 -6.39 -21.55 -16.12
CA VAL A 43 -5.34 -22.54 -15.88
C VAL A 43 -3.99 -21.86 -15.58
N PHE A 44 -3.23 -22.42 -14.65
CA PHE A 44 -1.90 -21.93 -14.29
C PHE A 44 -0.93 -23.06 -14.00
N VAL A 45 0.37 -22.76 -14.12
CA VAL A 45 1.45 -23.73 -13.88
C VAL A 45 2.10 -23.46 -12.53
N TYR A 46 2.18 -24.49 -11.70
CA TYR A 46 2.94 -24.45 -10.45
C TYR A 46 3.72 -25.76 -10.28
N GLY A 47 5.03 -25.66 -10.01
CA GLY A 47 5.86 -26.85 -9.81
C GLY A 47 5.86 -27.83 -11.00
N LYS A 48 5.86 -27.32 -12.24
CA LYS A 48 5.76 -28.10 -13.50
C LYS A 48 4.46 -28.90 -13.67
N LYS A 49 3.43 -28.61 -12.86
CA LYS A 49 2.08 -29.17 -13.02
C LYS A 49 1.11 -28.08 -13.46
N ILE A 50 0.13 -28.45 -14.26
CA ILE A 50 -0.96 -27.58 -14.70
C ILE A 50 -2.12 -27.76 -13.70
N TYR A 51 -2.67 -26.65 -13.25
CA TYR A 51 -3.82 -26.59 -12.35
C TYR A 51 -4.91 -25.74 -12.97
N GLN A 52 -6.16 -26.10 -12.73
CA GLN A 52 -7.34 -25.31 -13.07
C GLN A 52 -7.95 -24.73 -11.79
N GLN A 53 -8.30 -23.44 -11.82
CA GLN A 53 -8.97 -22.81 -10.69
C GLN A 53 -10.47 -23.13 -10.71
N VAL A 54 -10.91 -23.96 -9.75
CA VAL A 54 -12.31 -24.41 -9.65
C VAL A 54 -13.19 -23.55 -8.72
N LEU A 55 -12.59 -22.66 -7.93
CA LEU A 55 -13.29 -21.78 -6.99
C LEU A 55 -12.68 -20.37 -7.00
N GLY A 56 -13.53 -19.35 -7.00
CA GLY A 56 -13.11 -17.97 -7.19
C GLY A 56 -12.73 -17.66 -8.64
N GLY A 57 -12.06 -16.53 -8.85
CA GLY A 57 -11.41 -16.19 -10.12
C GLY A 57 -9.95 -15.83 -9.90
N ALA A 58 -9.21 -15.61 -11.00
CA ALA A 58 -7.79 -15.27 -10.95
C ALA A 58 -7.56 -14.00 -10.11
N MET A 59 -6.66 -14.06 -9.13
CA MET A 59 -6.19 -12.86 -8.46
C MET A 59 -5.47 -11.96 -9.48
N GLY A 60 -5.83 -10.67 -9.52
CA GLY A 60 -5.31 -9.72 -10.51
C GLY A 60 -6.18 -9.57 -11.77
N SER A 61 -7.17 -10.44 -11.98
CA SER A 61 -8.15 -10.24 -13.04
C SER A 61 -9.08 -9.07 -12.71
N SER A 62 -9.07 -8.04 -13.57
CA SER A 62 -9.98 -6.88 -13.46
C SER A 62 -11.45 -7.30 -13.51
N PHE A 63 -11.78 -8.31 -14.33
CA PHE A 63 -13.12 -8.86 -14.42
C PHE A 63 -13.54 -9.57 -13.12
N THR A 64 -12.65 -10.37 -12.53
CA THR A 64 -12.96 -11.09 -11.28
C THR A 64 -13.29 -10.12 -10.14
N LEU A 65 -12.58 -8.98 -10.05
CA LEU A 65 -12.88 -7.95 -9.05
C LEU A 65 -14.26 -7.32 -9.29
N THR A 66 -14.59 -6.98 -10.53
CA THR A 66 -15.91 -6.44 -10.90
C THR A 66 -17.02 -7.43 -10.55
N LEU A 67 -16.83 -8.70 -10.88
CA LEU A 67 -17.79 -9.75 -10.59
C LEU A 67 -17.97 -9.97 -9.08
N ALA A 68 -16.88 -9.96 -8.30
CA ALA A 68 -16.95 -10.04 -6.85
C ALA A 68 -17.74 -8.87 -6.26
N ASN A 69 -17.58 -7.66 -6.79
CA ASN A 69 -18.36 -6.50 -6.36
C ASN A 69 -19.86 -6.64 -6.69
N ILE A 70 -20.20 -7.19 -7.85
CA ILE A 70 -21.59 -7.48 -8.24
C ILE A 70 -22.20 -8.58 -7.35
N PHE A 71 -21.43 -9.61 -7.02
CA PHE A 71 -21.87 -10.65 -6.09
C PHE A 71 -22.17 -10.07 -4.70
N MET A 72 -21.25 -9.25 -4.19
CA MET A 72 -21.41 -8.58 -2.90
C MET A 72 -22.56 -7.56 -2.91
N TRP A 73 -22.88 -6.94 -4.05
CA TRP A 73 -24.07 -6.09 -4.18
C TRP A 73 -25.36 -6.84 -3.84
N LYS A 74 -25.50 -8.10 -4.30
CA LYS A 74 -26.67 -8.92 -3.97
C LYS A 74 -26.67 -9.32 -2.49
N TRP A 75 -25.53 -9.80 -1.99
CA TRP A 75 -25.41 -10.27 -0.60
C TRP A 75 -25.64 -9.14 0.42
N GLN A 76 -25.14 -7.94 0.18
CA GLN A 76 -25.22 -6.81 1.13
C GLN A 76 -26.58 -6.08 1.13
N LYS A 77 -27.50 -6.44 0.22
CA LYS A 77 -28.71 -5.66 -0.08
C LYS A 77 -29.56 -5.35 1.16
N GLU A 78 -29.73 -6.32 2.05
CA GLU A 78 -30.52 -6.13 3.27
C GLU A 78 -29.82 -5.27 4.33
N LEU A 79 -28.47 -5.33 4.42
CA LEU A 79 -27.72 -4.44 5.30
C LEU A 79 -27.84 -2.99 4.82
N VAL A 80 -27.59 -2.75 3.52
CA VAL A 80 -27.67 -1.40 2.93
C VAL A 80 -29.06 -0.81 3.11
N ARG A 81 -30.11 -1.57 2.74
CA ARG A 81 -31.50 -1.13 2.88
C ARG A 81 -31.84 -0.72 4.31
N ARG A 82 -31.32 -1.44 5.31
CA ARG A 82 -31.53 -1.09 6.73
C ARG A 82 -30.85 0.21 7.11
N GLN A 83 -29.61 0.38 6.70
CA GLN A 83 -28.81 1.56 6.99
C GLN A 83 -29.43 2.81 6.35
N ASP A 84 -29.95 2.68 5.12
CA ASP A 84 -30.69 3.76 4.45
C ASP A 84 -31.95 4.18 5.22
N MET A 85 -32.72 3.21 5.75
CA MET A 85 -33.92 3.51 6.54
C MET A 85 -33.63 4.15 7.91
N THR A 86 -32.45 3.91 8.48
CA THR A 86 -32.06 4.40 9.80
C THR A 86 -31.15 5.64 9.75
N CYS A 87 -30.86 6.15 8.55
CA CYS A 87 -29.89 7.22 8.31
C CYS A 87 -28.51 6.90 8.90
N GLU A 88 -28.13 5.62 8.88
CA GLU A 88 -26.81 5.14 9.30
C GLU A 88 -25.90 5.00 8.07
N TYR A 89 -24.59 5.15 8.26
CA TYR A 89 -23.62 4.98 7.20
C TYR A 89 -23.31 3.50 6.93
N TYR A 90 -23.27 3.13 5.65
CA TYR A 90 -22.69 1.88 5.16
C TYR A 90 -21.69 2.17 4.04
N GLY A 91 -20.48 1.66 4.17
CA GLY A 91 -19.45 1.74 3.14
C GLY A 91 -18.73 0.41 2.99
N ARG A 92 -18.46 0.01 1.75
CA ARG A 92 -17.63 -1.16 1.43
C ARG A 92 -16.52 -0.78 0.47
N TYR A 93 -15.30 -1.18 0.80
CA TYR A 93 -14.16 -1.13 -0.11
C TYR A 93 -13.65 -2.56 -0.35
N ILE A 94 -14.03 -3.14 -1.49
CA ILE A 94 -13.74 -4.54 -1.84
C ILE A 94 -14.22 -5.49 -0.73
N ASP A 95 -13.30 -5.97 0.12
CA ASP A 95 -13.59 -6.92 1.19
C ASP A 95 -13.83 -6.24 2.55
N ASP A 96 -13.45 -4.96 2.70
CA ASP A 96 -13.58 -4.23 3.96
C ASP A 96 -14.93 -3.50 4.03
N VAL A 97 -15.68 -3.71 5.11
CA VAL A 97 -16.97 -3.03 5.37
C VAL A 97 -16.84 -2.15 6.61
N PHE A 98 -17.39 -0.93 6.52
CA PHE A 98 -17.60 -0.03 7.65
C PHE A 98 -19.07 0.34 7.74
N MET A 99 -19.63 0.27 8.94
CA MET A 99 -21.01 0.67 9.21
C MET A 99 -21.13 1.39 10.55
N THR A 100 -22.10 2.29 10.66
CA THR A 100 -22.50 2.91 11.93
C THR A 100 -23.76 2.24 12.48
N TRP A 101 -23.99 2.34 13.78
CA TRP A 101 -25.16 1.75 14.40
C TRP A 101 -25.63 2.58 15.59
N ASN A 102 -26.92 2.90 15.61
CA ASN A 102 -27.58 3.79 16.56
C ASN A 102 -28.43 3.02 17.59
N LYS A 103 -28.64 1.71 17.40
CA LYS A 103 -29.34 0.86 18.38
C LYS A 103 -28.35 0.21 19.35
N SER A 104 -28.83 -0.70 20.19
CA SER A 104 -27.97 -1.44 21.13
C SER A 104 -26.92 -2.29 20.40
N GLU A 105 -25.76 -2.43 21.05
CA GLU A 105 -24.69 -3.31 20.57
C GLU A 105 -25.16 -4.77 20.41
N ASN A 106 -26.08 -5.22 21.27
CA ASN A 106 -26.65 -6.57 21.15
C ASN A 106 -27.47 -6.75 19.87
N ALA A 107 -28.25 -5.74 19.48
CA ALA A 107 -28.98 -5.77 18.21
C ALA A 107 -28.03 -5.78 17.00
N LEU A 108 -26.89 -5.08 17.10
CA LEU A 108 -25.84 -5.12 16.08
C LEU A 108 -25.23 -6.52 15.97
N LYS A 109 -24.86 -7.14 17.10
CA LYS A 109 -24.32 -8.51 17.08
C LYS A 109 -25.32 -9.49 16.47
N GLN A 110 -26.59 -9.41 16.85
CA GLN A 110 -27.63 -10.28 16.27
C GLN A 110 -27.73 -10.14 14.75
N ILE A 111 -27.69 -8.92 14.21
CA ILE A 111 -27.79 -8.75 12.76
C ILE A 111 -26.53 -9.21 12.03
N LEU A 112 -25.35 -9.02 12.61
CA LEU A 112 -24.08 -9.48 12.03
C LEU A 112 -23.97 -11.01 12.06
N GLU A 113 -24.39 -11.65 13.15
CA GLU A 113 -24.45 -13.11 13.22
C GLU A 113 -25.50 -13.68 12.26
N ASN A 114 -26.66 -13.03 12.12
CA ASN A 114 -27.63 -13.41 11.10
C ASN A 114 -27.04 -13.28 9.69
N ALA A 115 -26.31 -12.19 9.40
CA ALA A 115 -25.66 -12.00 8.11
C ALA A 115 -24.61 -13.07 7.78
N ASN A 116 -23.93 -13.61 8.78
CA ASN A 116 -23.03 -14.76 8.64
C ASN A 116 -23.73 -16.06 8.21
N THR A 117 -25.06 -16.14 8.32
CA THR A 117 -25.84 -17.31 7.86
C THR A 117 -26.35 -17.18 6.43
N TRP A 118 -26.27 -15.99 5.82
CA TRP A 118 -26.88 -15.73 4.51
C TRP A 118 -26.22 -16.49 3.37
N HIS A 119 -24.92 -16.79 3.48
CA HIS A 119 -24.20 -17.48 2.43
C HIS A 119 -23.01 -18.28 2.98
N PRO A 120 -22.85 -19.58 2.64
CA PRO A 120 -21.84 -20.46 3.23
C PRO A 120 -20.39 -20.03 2.95
N ASN A 121 -20.14 -19.35 1.83
CA ASN A 121 -18.79 -18.89 1.44
C ASN A 121 -18.46 -17.44 1.85
N ILE A 122 -19.36 -16.76 2.57
CA ILE A 122 -19.14 -15.40 3.10
C ILE A 122 -19.16 -15.47 4.62
N LYS A 123 -18.09 -14.99 5.24
CA LYS A 123 -17.98 -14.88 6.70
C LYS A 123 -17.48 -13.49 7.04
N LEU A 124 -18.28 -12.76 7.82
CA LEU A 124 -17.93 -11.49 8.41
C LEU A 124 -17.10 -11.72 9.67
N GLU A 125 -15.87 -11.21 9.62
CA GLU A 125 -15.07 -10.96 10.83
C GLU A 125 -15.23 -9.50 11.19
N TYR A 126 -15.86 -9.22 12.32
CA TYR A 126 -16.22 -7.85 12.70
C TYR A 126 -15.60 -7.43 14.03
N LYS A 127 -15.39 -6.11 14.16
CA LYS A 127 -15.01 -5.45 15.41
C LYS A 127 -15.98 -4.33 15.67
N ILE A 128 -16.46 -4.23 16.90
CA ILE A 128 -17.37 -3.18 17.34
C ILE A 128 -16.63 -2.32 18.36
N GLY A 129 -16.71 -1.00 18.19
CA GLY A 129 -16.03 -0.07 19.08
C GLY A 129 -16.37 1.37 18.76
N LYS A 130 -16.09 2.26 19.71
CA LYS A 130 -16.23 3.71 19.51
C LYS A 130 -15.16 4.26 18.57
N SER A 131 -13.99 3.63 18.52
CA SER A 131 -12.90 3.98 17.61
C SER A 131 -12.41 2.75 16.89
N LEU A 132 -12.43 2.78 15.55
CA LEU A 132 -12.05 1.64 14.71
C LEU A 132 -11.22 2.11 13.51
N PRO A 133 -10.15 1.38 13.17
CA PRO A 133 -9.45 1.61 11.92
C PRO A 133 -10.27 1.06 10.75
N PHE A 134 -10.33 1.83 9.65
CA PHE A 134 -10.85 1.41 8.37
C PHE A 134 -9.92 1.93 7.28
N LEU A 135 -9.27 1.01 6.55
CA LEU A 135 -8.18 1.34 5.62
C LEU A 135 -7.07 2.16 6.33
N ASP A 136 -6.76 3.35 5.80
CA ASP A 136 -5.75 4.28 6.33
C ASP A 136 -6.35 5.33 7.30
N ILE A 137 -7.60 5.16 7.73
CA ILE A 137 -8.34 6.15 8.53
C ILE A 137 -8.72 5.53 9.88
N LEU A 138 -8.53 6.28 10.97
CA LEU A 138 -9.09 5.96 12.26
C LEU A 138 -10.38 6.75 12.44
N LEU A 139 -11.51 6.04 12.49
CA LEU A 139 -12.83 6.62 12.73
C LEU A 139 -13.12 6.57 14.22
N SER A 140 -13.46 7.69 14.83
CA SER A 140 -13.84 7.80 16.24
C SER A 140 -15.19 8.49 16.41
N ASN A 141 -16.10 7.83 17.10
CA ASN A 141 -17.44 8.32 17.41
C ASN A 141 -17.42 9.12 18.72
N ASN A 142 -17.59 10.43 18.61
CA ASN A 142 -17.71 11.37 19.72
C ASN A 142 -19.21 11.68 19.94
N ASN A 143 -19.92 10.77 20.62
CA ASN A 143 -21.33 10.92 20.98
C ASN A 143 -22.26 11.28 19.81
N GLY A 144 -22.14 10.55 18.70
CA GLY A 144 -22.92 10.74 17.48
C GLY A 144 -22.21 11.58 16.41
N THR A 145 -21.09 12.23 16.75
CA THR A 145 -20.26 12.94 15.76
C THR A 145 -19.07 12.09 15.37
N LEU A 146 -18.97 11.71 14.10
CA LEU A 146 -17.81 11.01 13.58
C LEU A 146 -16.64 11.96 13.37
N SER A 147 -15.48 11.56 13.90
CA SER A 147 -14.19 12.19 13.68
C SER A 147 -13.24 11.22 12.98
N THR A 148 -12.38 11.75 12.14
CA THR A 148 -11.40 11.00 11.34
C THR A 148 -9.99 11.52 11.61
N SER A 149 -9.03 10.61 11.65
CA SER A 149 -7.60 10.90 11.65
C SER A 149 -6.85 9.84 10.84
N VAL A 150 -5.56 10.07 10.56
CA VAL A 150 -4.72 9.06 9.92
C VAL A 150 -4.49 7.89 10.88
N TYR A 151 -4.75 6.67 10.41
CA TYR A 151 -4.45 5.46 11.18
C TYR A 151 -3.01 4.99 10.94
N HIS A 152 -2.26 4.82 12.03
CA HIS A 152 -0.94 4.18 12.02
C HIS A 152 -1.03 2.84 12.72
N LYS A 153 -0.67 1.76 12.01
CA LYS A 153 -0.65 0.41 12.60
C LYS A 153 0.38 0.38 13.72
N PRO A 154 0.04 -0.07 14.95
CA PRO A 154 0.96 -0.07 16.09
C PRO A 154 2.26 -0.85 15.85
N ALA A 155 2.19 -1.90 15.02
CA ALA A 155 3.35 -2.73 14.66
C ALA A 155 4.12 -2.22 13.43
N ALA A 156 3.65 -1.17 12.75
CA ALA A 156 4.35 -0.61 11.60
C ALA A 156 5.44 0.32 12.09
N GLU A 157 6.68 0.03 11.69
CA GLU A 157 7.76 0.98 11.84
C GLU A 157 7.46 2.22 10.97
N PRO A 158 7.85 3.44 11.43
CA PRO A 158 7.71 4.67 10.66
C PRO A 158 8.77 4.69 9.54
N TYR A 159 8.71 3.71 8.64
CA TYR A 159 9.64 3.56 7.54
C TYR A 159 9.09 4.28 6.31
N VAL A 160 9.90 5.19 5.78
CA VAL A 160 9.72 5.77 4.45
C VAL A 160 11.03 5.59 3.70
N VAL A 161 10.99 5.76 2.38
CA VAL A 161 12.18 5.63 1.52
C VAL A 161 13.33 6.49 2.09
N PRO A 162 14.45 5.89 2.55
CA PRO A 162 15.51 6.65 3.21
C PRO A 162 16.12 7.70 2.30
N PHE A 163 16.44 8.89 2.83
CA PHE A 163 16.95 10.00 2.01
C PHE A 163 18.30 9.72 1.32
N ILE A 164 19.03 8.71 1.80
CA ILE A 164 20.29 8.26 1.21
C ILE A 164 20.11 7.35 -0.01
N SER A 165 18.89 6.87 -0.26
CA SER A 165 18.60 6.06 -1.44
C SER A 165 18.81 6.85 -2.74
N ASP A 166 19.15 6.14 -3.80
CA ASP A 166 19.45 6.73 -5.11
C ASP A 166 18.19 7.03 -5.92
N HIS A 167 17.27 7.78 -5.32
CA HIS A 167 16.07 8.26 -6.00
C HIS A 167 16.21 9.73 -6.40
N PRO A 168 15.62 10.14 -7.54
CA PRO A 168 15.56 11.55 -7.90
C PRO A 168 14.90 12.41 -6.81
N ARG A 169 15.37 13.64 -6.62
CA ARG A 169 14.86 14.57 -5.58
C ARG A 169 13.34 14.77 -5.60
N HIS A 170 12.74 14.79 -6.79
CA HIS A 170 11.30 14.95 -6.92
C HIS A 170 10.52 13.78 -6.28
N VAL A 171 11.08 12.57 -6.20
CA VAL A 171 10.45 11.43 -5.52
C VAL A 171 10.36 11.71 -4.02
N PHE A 172 11.44 12.18 -3.40
CA PHE A 172 11.46 12.55 -1.99
C PHE A 172 10.49 13.69 -1.68
N GLU A 173 10.43 14.72 -2.54
CA GLU A 173 9.46 15.82 -2.40
C GLU A 173 8.01 15.28 -2.49
N ASN A 174 7.75 14.39 -3.45
CA ASN A 174 6.43 13.81 -3.66
C ASN A 174 5.98 12.96 -2.47
N ILE A 175 6.86 12.14 -1.88
CA ILE A 175 6.51 11.33 -0.70
C ILE A 175 6.06 12.25 0.44
N VAL A 176 6.81 13.32 0.73
CA VAL A 176 6.44 14.31 1.76
C VAL A 176 5.09 14.97 1.43
N GLN A 177 4.91 15.43 0.19
CA GLN A 177 3.65 16.06 -0.23
C GLN A 177 2.46 15.10 -0.16
N THR A 178 2.64 13.82 -0.51
CA THR A 178 1.58 12.82 -0.42
C THR A 178 1.18 12.54 1.03
N SER A 179 2.15 12.49 1.96
CA SER A 179 1.86 12.38 3.39
C SER A 179 1.06 13.57 3.91
N LEU A 180 1.40 14.80 3.48
CA LEU A 180 0.65 16.01 3.85
C LEU A 180 -0.77 16.02 3.27
N ARG A 181 -0.93 15.66 2.00
CA ARG A 181 -2.27 15.52 1.39
C ARG A 181 -3.12 14.52 2.15
N ARG A 182 -2.54 13.39 2.54
CA ARG A 182 -3.20 12.36 3.35
C ARG A 182 -3.63 12.91 4.70
N ALA A 183 -2.73 13.58 5.42
CA ALA A 183 -3.03 14.21 6.70
C ALA A 183 -4.20 15.17 6.63
N ILE A 184 -4.27 16.01 5.58
CA ILE A 184 -5.35 16.99 5.44
C ILE A 184 -6.67 16.33 5.07
N LYS A 185 -6.67 15.36 4.15
CA LYS A 185 -7.89 14.67 3.74
C LYS A 185 -8.50 13.87 4.91
N TYR A 186 -7.65 13.20 5.69
CA TYR A 186 -8.11 12.23 6.71
C TYR A 186 -8.31 12.84 8.09
N SER A 187 -7.77 14.01 8.40
CA SER A 187 -8.01 14.66 9.69
C SER A 187 -9.30 15.49 9.66
N SER A 188 -10.15 15.31 10.67
CA SER A 188 -11.39 16.09 10.83
C SER A 188 -11.19 17.46 11.45
N THR A 189 -10.13 17.64 12.26
CA THR A 189 -9.85 18.89 12.97
C THR A 189 -8.42 19.34 12.73
N PHE A 190 -8.16 20.63 12.89
CA PHE A 190 -6.82 21.20 12.79
C PHE A 190 -5.86 20.62 13.82
N GLN A 191 -6.35 20.31 15.02
CA GLN A 191 -5.54 19.67 16.06
C GLN A 191 -5.04 18.29 15.61
N LEU A 192 -5.94 17.42 15.12
CA LEU A 192 -5.58 16.08 14.62
C LEU A 192 -4.62 16.17 13.43
N PHE A 193 -4.82 17.16 12.56
CA PHE A 193 -3.90 17.47 11.48
C PHE A 193 -2.51 17.88 12.01
N ASN A 194 -2.43 18.79 12.98
CA ASN A 194 -1.15 19.21 13.56
C ASN A 194 -0.39 18.04 14.21
N ASP A 195 -1.10 17.18 14.93
CA ASP A 195 -0.52 15.98 15.55
C ASP A 195 0.07 15.04 14.48
N GLU A 196 -0.68 14.78 13.41
CA GLU A 196 -0.19 14.01 12.26
C GLU A 196 1.00 14.69 11.56
N THR A 197 0.98 16.02 11.46
CA THR A 197 2.08 16.75 10.81
C THR A 197 3.38 16.65 11.61
N ARG A 198 3.31 16.65 12.95
CA ARG A 198 4.47 16.38 13.82
C ARG A 198 4.95 14.94 13.67
N TYR A 199 4.04 13.97 13.58
CA TYR A 199 4.37 12.57 13.32
C TYR A 199 5.10 12.41 11.97
N ILE A 200 4.58 13.03 10.91
CA ILE A 200 5.17 13.05 9.57
C ILE A 200 6.60 13.61 9.61
N LYS A 201 6.80 14.78 10.22
CA LYS A 201 8.12 15.41 10.32
C LYS A 201 9.12 14.50 11.06
N SER A 202 8.69 13.89 12.16
CA SER A 202 9.51 12.96 12.95
C SER A 202 9.89 11.72 12.13
N THR A 203 8.93 11.17 11.39
CA THR A 203 9.13 10.03 10.48
C THR A 203 10.16 10.34 9.40
N PHE A 204 10.08 11.49 8.72
CA PHE A 204 11.06 11.85 7.70
C PHE A 204 12.45 12.11 8.27
N LEU A 205 12.55 12.75 9.45
CA LEU A 205 13.83 12.93 10.14
C LEU A 205 14.47 11.59 10.52
N TYR A 206 13.66 10.65 11.02
CA TYR A 206 14.10 9.28 11.34
C TYR A 206 14.69 8.56 10.11
N ASN A 207 14.12 8.78 8.92
CA ASN A 207 14.58 8.21 7.66
C ASN A 207 15.67 9.06 6.95
N GLY A 208 16.31 9.99 7.67
CA GLY A 208 17.50 10.71 7.22
C GLY A 208 17.24 11.94 6.35
N TYR A 209 16.01 12.41 6.24
CA TYR A 209 15.70 13.62 5.47
C TYR A 209 16.22 14.87 6.21
N PRO A 210 16.91 15.81 5.53
CA PRO A 210 17.33 17.05 6.16
C PRO A 210 16.14 17.89 6.62
N SER A 211 16.18 18.44 7.84
CA SER A 211 15.10 19.31 8.35
C SER A 211 14.77 20.47 7.40
N SER A 212 15.79 21.08 6.80
CA SER A 212 15.61 22.16 5.82
C SER A 212 14.88 21.71 4.55
N PHE A 213 15.06 20.46 4.13
CA PHE A 213 14.36 19.87 3.00
C PHE A 213 12.88 19.62 3.32
N ILE A 214 12.59 19.08 4.51
CA ILE A 214 11.22 18.85 4.98
C ILE A 214 10.49 20.20 5.07
N ASP A 215 11.06 21.17 5.77
CA ASP A 215 10.46 22.49 5.97
C ASP A 215 10.26 23.24 4.64
N LYS A 216 11.22 23.14 3.71
CA LYS A 216 11.06 23.71 2.36
C LYS A 216 9.90 23.06 1.61
N THR A 217 9.78 21.74 1.69
CA THR A 217 8.71 20.99 1.01
C THR A 217 7.34 21.31 1.60
N PHE A 218 7.24 21.44 2.93
CA PHE A 218 6.02 21.87 3.60
C PHE A 218 5.60 23.27 3.15
N ARG A 219 6.53 24.24 3.16
CA ARG A 219 6.27 25.61 2.69
C ARG A 219 5.79 25.64 1.25
N LYS A 220 6.47 24.91 0.36
CA LYS A 220 6.08 24.77 -1.06
C LYS A 220 4.69 24.16 -1.22
N PHE A 221 4.35 23.20 -0.36
CA PHE A 221 3.03 22.58 -0.36
C PHE A 221 1.95 23.58 0.05
N PHE A 222 2.10 24.25 1.19
CA PHE A 222 1.10 25.21 1.69
C PHE A 222 1.00 26.48 0.85
N SER A 223 2.11 26.97 0.26
CA SER A 223 2.07 28.16 -0.61
C SER A 223 1.18 27.98 -1.85
N GLY A 224 0.88 26.74 -2.24
CA GLY A 224 -0.07 26.46 -3.32
C GLY A 224 -1.54 26.65 -2.94
N TYR A 225 -1.86 26.75 -1.64
CA TYR A 225 -3.24 26.80 -1.13
C TYR A 225 -3.52 28.01 -0.25
N ILE A 226 -2.50 28.54 0.43
CA ILE A 226 -2.61 29.75 1.25
C ILE A 226 -2.34 30.98 0.36
N SER A 227 -3.22 31.98 0.43
CA SER A 227 -3.08 33.25 -0.30
C SER A 227 -1.70 33.87 -0.10
N SER A 228 -1.11 34.42 -1.17
CA SER A 228 0.22 35.07 -1.17
C SER A 228 0.40 36.21 -0.15
N ARG A 229 -0.68 36.62 0.54
CA ARG A 229 -0.70 37.67 1.57
C ARG A 229 -0.58 37.14 3.01
N SER A 230 -0.57 35.82 3.24
CA SER A 230 -0.34 35.29 4.59
C SER A 230 1.14 35.39 4.98
N PHE A 231 1.42 36.04 6.11
CA PHE A 231 2.78 36.12 6.66
C PHE A 231 3.31 34.79 7.21
N LEU A 232 2.43 33.79 7.41
CA LEU A 232 2.79 32.48 7.95
C LEU A 232 2.89 31.41 6.84
N PRO A 233 3.96 30.58 6.83
CA PRO A 233 4.15 29.53 5.83
C PRO A 233 3.33 28.25 6.08
N PHE A 234 2.44 28.27 7.07
CA PHE A 234 1.76 27.11 7.63
C PHE A 234 0.32 27.48 7.96
N LEU A 235 -0.55 26.46 8.01
CA LEU A 235 -1.90 26.62 8.53
C LEU A 235 -1.81 26.97 10.02
N ASP A 236 -2.53 28.00 10.46
CA ASP A 236 -2.53 28.47 11.85
C ASP A 236 -3.89 28.31 12.56
N ASN A 237 -4.95 28.08 11.79
CA ASN A 237 -6.31 28.06 12.33
C ASN A 237 -7.24 27.04 11.63
N GLU A 238 -8.31 26.69 12.33
CA GLU A 238 -9.32 25.73 11.87
C GLU A 238 -10.02 26.16 10.58
N ARG A 239 -10.20 27.46 10.36
CA ARG A 239 -10.87 27.98 9.14
C ARG A 239 -10.04 27.73 7.89
N GLN A 240 -8.75 28.08 7.94
CA GLN A 240 -7.80 27.83 6.85
C GLN A 240 -7.67 26.33 6.58
N PHE A 241 -7.57 25.52 7.63
CA PHE A 241 -7.55 24.06 7.51
C PHE A 241 -8.81 23.53 6.83
N SER A 242 -9.99 23.97 7.27
CA SER A 242 -11.27 23.55 6.70
C SER A 242 -11.39 23.92 5.22
N GLN A 243 -11.00 25.14 4.84
CA GLN A 243 -10.99 25.59 3.45
C GLN A 243 -10.08 24.72 2.58
N MET A 244 -8.85 24.46 3.06
CA MET A 244 -7.89 23.62 2.36
C MET A 244 -8.37 22.16 2.25
N ARG A 245 -8.99 21.63 3.30
CA ARG A 245 -9.57 20.30 3.32
C ARG A 245 -10.70 20.16 2.31
N ILE A 246 -11.59 21.15 2.20
CA ILE A 246 -12.65 21.18 1.17
C ILE A 246 -12.02 21.20 -0.23
N ALA A 247 -11.06 22.09 -0.47
CA ALA A 247 -10.38 22.22 -1.76
C ALA A 247 -9.68 20.91 -2.18
N LEU A 248 -9.01 20.22 -1.25
CA LEU A 248 -8.33 18.95 -1.54
C LEU A 248 -9.28 17.76 -1.64
N SER A 249 -10.37 17.75 -0.88
CA SER A 249 -11.35 16.65 -0.90
C SER A 249 -12.14 16.64 -2.22
N GLY A 250 -12.38 17.81 -2.81
CA GLY A 250 -13.00 17.94 -4.14
C GLY A 250 -12.07 17.60 -5.32
N GLN A 251 -10.78 17.40 -5.10
CA GLN A 251 -9.84 17.02 -6.16
C GLN A 251 -9.77 15.50 -6.32
N PRO A 252 -10.11 14.95 -7.51
CA PRO A 252 -9.94 13.53 -7.78
C PRO A 252 -8.46 13.16 -7.64
N SER A 253 -8.21 11.99 -7.04
CA SER A 253 -6.86 11.41 -7.06
C SER A 253 -6.42 11.17 -8.51
N ARG A 254 -5.10 11.10 -8.77
CA ARG A 254 -4.59 10.82 -10.12
C ARG A 254 -5.20 9.55 -10.74
N GLN A 255 -5.44 8.52 -9.91
CA GLN A 255 -6.12 7.30 -10.35
C GLN A 255 -7.59 7.55 -10.68
N GLN A 256 -8.32 8.29 -9.83
CA GLN A 256 -9.70 8.68 -10.14
C GLN A 256 -9.77 9.52 -11.40
N SER A 257 -8.90 10.51 -11.59
CA SER A 257 -8.83 11.28 -12.83
C SER A 257 -8.50 10.39 -14.03
N GLN A 258 -7.61 9.42 -13.90
CA GLN A 258 -7.32 8.47 -14.97
C GLN A 258 -8.52 7.57 -15.29
N VAL A 259 -9.27 7.13 -14.28
CA VAL A 259 -10.48 6.33 -14.45
C VAL A 259 -11.59 7.17 -15.06
N GLU A 260 -11.81 8.40 -14.58
CA GLU A 260 -12.76 9.36 -15.15
C GLU A 260 -12.40 9.70 -16.59
N MET A 261 -11.12 9.94 -16.90
CA MET A 261 -10.65 10.13 -18.27
C MET A 261 -10.86 8.88 -19.13
N ARG A 262 -10.64 7.67 -18.59
CA ARG A 262 -10.93 6.41 -19.31
C ARG A 262 -12.42 6.20 -19.53
N ILE A 263 -13.27 6.53 -18.55
CA ILE A 263 -14.73 6.44 -18.69
C ILE A 263 -15.20 7.46 -19.72
N ALA A 264 -14.71 8.70 -19.63
CA ALA A 264 -15.00 9.76 -20.60
C ALA A 264 -14.51 9.40 -22.01
N ALA A 265 -13.33 8.78 -22.13
CA ALA A 265 -12.84 8.21 -23.37
C ALA A 265 -13.79 7.11 -23.86
N LEU A 266 -14.13 6.11 -23.04
CA LEU A 266 -15.06 5.04 -23.40
C LEU A 266 -16.47 5.51 -23.77
N THR A 267 -16.92 6.68 -23.28
CA THR A 267 -18.18 7.31 -23.69
C THR A 267 -18.06 8.14 -24.96
N ASN A 268 -16.86 8.67 -25.26
CA ASN A 268 -16.56 9.42 -26.48
C ASN A 268 -16.09 8.50 -27.63
N ASP A 269 -15.56 7.31 -27.32
CA ASP A 269 -15.02 6.31 -28.24
C ASP A 269 -16.14 5.47 -28.90
N ASN A 270 -17.36 6.01 -28.99
CA ASN A 270 -18.32 5.59 -30.00
C ASN A 270 -17.86 5.97 -31.41
N ASP A 271 -16.82 6.79 -31.56
CA ASP A 271 -16.12 6.99 -32.82
C ASP A 271 -14.59 6.88 -32.64
N HIS A 272 -14.07 5.74 -33.12
CA HIS A 272 -12.72 5.52 -33.65
C HIS A 272 -11.49 5.32 -32.73
N LEU A 273 -11.04 4.06 -32.79
CA LEU A 273 -9.67 3.55 -32.99
C LEU A 273 -8.85 3.11 -31.76
N VAL A 274 -8.75 1.78 -31.74
CA VAL A 274 -7.80 0.89 -31.08
C VAL A 274 -6.41 1.10 -31.66
N GLU A 275 -5.39 1.35 -30.82
CA GLU A 275 -4.10 0.64 -30.77
C GLU A 275 -3.14 1.28 -29.75
N ASP A 276 -2.24 0.46 -29.20
CA ASP A 276 -1.06 0.77 -28.37
C ASP A 276 -1.21 1.01 -26.86
N LEU A 277 -1.45 -0.06 -26.09
CA LEU A 277 -1.03 -0.15 -24.68
C LEU A 277 -0.51 -1.55 -24.28
N ASP A 278 0.35 -2.17 -25.09
CA ASP A 278 0.93 -3.49 -24.78
C ASP A 278 2.40 -3.46 -24.32
N LYS A 279 2.91 -2.32 -23.82
CA LYS A 279 4.29 -2.25 -23.32
C LYS A 279 4.45 -1.36 -22.10
N LYS A 280 4.07 -1.82 -20.89
CA LYS A 280 4.74 -1.39 -19.63
C LYS A 280 4.29 -2.04 -18.31
N GLU A 281 3.90 -3.32 -18.26
CA GLU A 281 3.46 -3.94 -16.99
C GLU A 281 4.13 -5.28 -16.63
N GLU A 282 5.44 -5.44 -16.86
CA GLU A 282 6.13 -6.70 -16.48
C GLU A 282 7.33 -6.59 -15.53
N PHE A 283 7.63 -5.46 -14.86
CA PHE A 283 8.93 -5.37 -14.16
C PHE A 283 8.98 -5.25 -12.63
N ILE A 284 7.89 -5.10 -11.87
CA ILE A 284 8.07 -4.60 -10.46
C ILE A 284 7.70 -5.58 -9.35
N ILE A 285 7.15 -6.76 -9.63
CA ILE A 285 6.86 -7.71 -8.55
C ILE A 285 7.84 -8.86 -8.58
N GLN A 286 8.99 -8.68 -7.95
CA GLN A 286 9.52 -9.74 -7.08
C GLN A 286 10.62 -9.27 -6.14
N GLN A 287 10.41 -9.64 -4.88
CA GLN A 287 11.38 -9.85 -3.81
C GLN A 287 11.44 -8.76 -2.73
N ASN A 288 10.87 -9.07 -1.56
CA ASN A 288 11.70 -9.52 -0.44
C ASN A 288 10.85 -9.93 0.78
N LYS A 289 11.21 -11.05 1.40
CA LYS A 289 10.73 -11.48 2.73
C LYS A 289 11.91 -12.08 3.53
N LYS A 290 11.98 -11.67 4.82
CA LYS A 290 12.54 -12.37 6.02
C LYS A 290 14.09 -12.41 6.18
N THR A 291 14.74 -12.32 7.36
CA THR A 291 14.38 -12.33 8.80
C THR A 291 15.59 -12.06 9.74
N ASN A 292 15.32 -11.49 10.94
CA ASN A 292 15.81 -11.75 12.32
C ASN A 292 17.24 -11.51 12.90
N LYS A 293 17.19 -10.83 14.08
CA LYS A 293 17.87 -10.96 15.41
C LYS A 293 19.41 -10.92 15.54
N LEU A 294 19.93 -9.90 16.26
CA LEU A 294 20.94 -10.04 17.34
C LEU A 294 21.20 -8.72 18.14
N GLN A 295 20.96 -8.81 19.46
CA GLN A 295 21.63 -8.19 20.63
C GLN A 295 21.65 -6.67 20.91
N ASN A 296 21.37 -6.36 22.19
CA ASN A 296 21.30 -5.07 22.91
C ASN A 296 22.56 -4.19 22.80
N LYS A 297 22.86 -3.70 21.59
CA LYS A 297 23.80 -2.60 21.34
C LYS A 297 23.19 -1.74 20.26
N LEU A 298 22.98 -0.46 20.56
CA LEU A 298 22.59 0.50 19.54
C LEU A 298 23.86 1.14 19.00
N ILE A 299 24.36 0.65 17.87
CA ILE A 299 25.56 1.19 17.24
C ILE A 299 25.14 2.18 16.16
N ILE A 300 25.49 3.45 16.35
CA ILE A 300 25.25 4.51 15.39
C ILE A 300 26.59 4.93 14.79
N HIS A 301 26.79 4.56 13.54
CA HIS A 301 27.90 5.08 12.75
C HIS A 301 27.45 6.31 11.97
N TYR A 302 28.24 7.38 12.03
CA TYR A 302 28.01 8.56 11.20
C TYR A 302 29.25 8.96 10.43
N THR A 303 29.05 9.42 9.20
CA THR A 303 30.11 10.04 8.42
C THR A 303 30.41 11.41 9.00
N HIS A 304 31.67 11.59 9.42
CA HIS A 304 32.10 12.85 9.99
C HIS A 304 32.14 13.92 8.89
N GLU A 305 31.15 14.81 8.88
CA GLU A 305 31.19 16.05 8.12
C GLU A 305 31.59 17.21 9.03
N LYS A 306 32.45 18.11 8.53
CA LYS A 306 32.90 19.32 9.27
C LYS A 306 31.75 20.20 9.77
N ARG A 307 30.55 20.10 9.16
CA ARG A 307 29.32 20.82 9.52
C ARG A 307 28.64 20.28 10.78
N PHE A 308 28.94 19.05 11.20
CA PHE A 308 28.24 18.37 12.30
C PHE A 308 29.20 17.94 13.41
N LYS A 309 30.00 18.88 13.95
CA LYS A 309 31.03 18.62 14.97
C LYS A 309 30.45 18.09 16.29
N THR A 310 29.25 18.51 16.67
CA THR A 310 28.60 18.16 17.93
C THR A 310 27.75 16.89 17.84
N ARG A 311 27.60 16.30 16.64
CA ARG A 311 26.65 15.21 16.34
C ARG A 311 26.71 14.05 17.31
N LYS A 312 27.92 13.60 17.70
CA LYS A 312 28.10 12.54 18.70
C LYS A 312 27.50 12.92 20.05
N ARG A 313 27.77 14.14 20.53
CA ARG A 313 27.24 14.65 21.81
C ARG A 313 25.73 14.89 21.74
N ASP A 314 25.25 15.47 20.65
CA ASP A 314 23.82 15.73 20.44
C ASP A 314 23.02 14.41 20.39
N MET A 315 23.56 13.36 19.77
CA MET A 315 22.95 12.04 19.74
C MET A 315 22.85 11.39 21.12
N HIS A 316 23.89 11.50 21.96
CA HIS A 316 23.81 11.02 23.34
C HIS A 316 22.84 11.86 24.18
N ARG A 317 22.83 13.18 24.01
CA ARG A 317 21.92 14.09 24.72
C ARG A 317 20.46 13.80 24.36
N ILE A 318 20.13 13.72 23.08
CA ILE A 318 18.77 13.42 22.60
C ILE A 318 18.33 12.03 23.06
N PHE A 319 19.23 11.04 23.03
CA PHE A 319 18.91 9.70 23.54
C PHE A 319 18.55 9.75 25.03
N GLN A 320 19.33 10.48 25.82
CA GLN A 320 19.07 10.69 27.25
C GLN A 320 17.79 11.47 27.52
N GLU A 321 17.48 12.53 26.75
CA GLU A 321 16.30 13.38 26.95
C GLU A 321 14.99 12.72 26.48
N THR A 322 15.03 11.95 25.39
CA THR A 322 13.82 11.42 24.72
C THR A 322 13.32 10.13 25.36
N PHE A 323 14.23 9.31 25.88
CA PHE A 323 13.94 7.95 26.29
C PHE A 323 14.01 7.74 27.82
N VAL A 324 13.93 8.82 28.60
CA VAL A 324 13.87 8.78 30.08
C VAL A 324 12.74 7.84 30.52
N ASN A 325 13.02 6.94 31.47
CA ASN A 325 12.08 5.95 32.02
C ASN A 325 11.54 4.90 31.04
N THR A 326 12.22 4.68 29.90
CA THR A 326 11.86 3.60 28.96
C THR A 326 12.84 2.42 29.05
N PRO A 327 12.41 1.18 28.74
CA PRO A 327 13.29 -0.01 28.74
C PRO A 327 14.50 0.11 27.81
N ILE A 328 14.47 1.05 26.85
CA ILE A 328 15.57 1.36 25.94
C ILE A 328 16.80 1.90 26.66
N MET A 329 16.67 2.46 27.87
CA MET A 329 17.82 2.91 28.67
C MET A 329 18.76 1.77 29.09
N GLU A 330 18.30 0.52 29.06
CA GLU A 330 19.14 -0.66 29.30
C GLU A 330 20.04 -1.01 28.09
N THR A 331 19.83 -0.37 26.94
CA THR A 331 20.65 -0.58 25.73
C THR A 331 21.87 0.34 25.71
N ASN A 332 23.05 -0.23 25.43
CA ASN A 332 24.28 0.53 25.36
C ASN A 332 24.40 1.26 24.00
N LEU A 333 24.31 2.59 24.02
CA LEU A 333 24.46 3.43 22.82
C LEU A 333 25.94 3.65 22.49
N ILE A 334 26.38 3.17 21.33
CA ILE A 334 27.74 3.35 20.81
C ILE A 334 27.67 4.24 19.59
N VAL A 335 28.13 5.49 19.69
CA VAL A 335 28.21 6.40 18.53
C VAL A 335 29.65 6.51 18.03
N GLY A 336 29.91 5.95 16.86
CA GLY A 336 31.22 5.92 16.19
C GLY A 336 31.24 6.73 14.90
N ASN A 337 32.41 7.18 14.46
CA ASN A 337 32.58 7.76 13.11
C ASN A 337 33.02 6.67 12.12
N THR A 338 32.69 6.83 10.83
CA THR A 338 33.01 5.86 9.76
C THR A 338 34.40 6.00 9.13
N ASN A 339 35.29 6.83 9.65
CA ASN A 339 36.62 7.09 9.06
C ASN A 339 37.69 6.05 9.46
N HIS A 340 37.33 5.02 10.23
CA HIS A 340 38.28 3.98 10.67
C HIS A 340 38.41 2.87 9.62
N LYS A 341 39.63 2.60 9.12
CA LYS A 341 39.92 1.57 8.10
C LYS A 341 39.38 0.14 8.41
N ASN A 342 39.08 -0.18 9.67
CA ASN A 342 38.62 -1.51 10.08
C ASN A 342 37.10 -1.73 10.03
N THR A 343 36.28 -0.69 9.80
CA THR A 343 34.80 -0.84 9.69
C THR A 343 34.35 -1.54 8.40
N MET A 344 35.25 -1.68 7.41
CA MET A 344 35.03 -2.48 6.20
C MET A 344 34.79 -3.98 6.48
N LYS A 345 35.23 -4.50 7.64
CA LYS A 345 35.06 -5.92 7.99
C LYS A 345 33.68 -6.26 8.58
N GLU A 346 32.93 -5.26 9.05
CA GLU A 346 31.59 -5.46 9.65
C GLU A 346 30.45 -5.23 8.64
N LEU A 347 30.77 -4.83 7.42
CA LEU A 347 29.81 -4.82 6.31
C LEU A 347 29.65 -6.23 5.76
N ILE A 348 28.39 -6.68 5.69
CA ILE A 348 27.96 -7.96 5.10
C ILE A 348 28.58 -8.12 3.69
N GLN A 349 29.66 -8.88 3.58
CA GLN A 349 30.22 -9.29 2.30
C GLN A 349 29.31 -10.38 1.70
N LYS A 350 28.29 -9.98 0.96
CA LYS A 350 27.67 -10.86 -0.03
C LYS A 350 28.31 -10.60 -1.40
N ARG A 351 29.55 -11.09 -1.60
CA ARG A 351 29.96 -11.52 -2.93
C ARG A 351 29.55 -13.00 -3.07
N PRO A 352 28.80 -13.40 -4.10
CA PRO A 352 28.47 -14.80 -4.31
C PRO A 352 29.75 -15.61 -4.56
N ARG A 353 29.78 -16.87 -4.09
CA ARG A 353 30.90 -17.79 -4.30
C ARG A 353 31.16 -17.97 -5.79
N GLN A 354 32.43 -18.01 -6.21
CA GLN A 354 32.83 -18.19 -7.63
C GLN A 354 32.25 -19.46 -8.26
N GLU A 355 31.92 -20.47 -7.45
CA GLU A 355 31.24 -21.71 -7.87
C GLU A 355 29.86 -21.48 -8.52
N ILE A 356 29.23 -20.31 -8.28
CA ILE A 356 27.90 -19.93 -8.79
C ILE A 356 28.01 -19.09 -10.09
N LEU A 357 29.22 -18.68 -10.48
CA LEU A 357 29.48 -17.98 -11.75
C LEU A 357 30.09 -18.96 -12.76
N LYS A 358 29.23 -19.70 -13.48
CA LYS A 358 29.67 -20.49 -14.65
C LYS A 358 29.56 -19.64 -15.91
N ASN A 359 30.71 -19.38 -16.53
CA ASN A 359 30.83 -18.67 -17.79
C ASN A 359 30.35 -19.59 -18.94
N LYS A 360 29.19 -19.28 -19.54
CA LYS A 360 28.51 -20.15 -20.53
C LYS A 360 28.99 -19.95 -21.98
N VAL A 361 30.25 -19.53 -22.18
CA VAL A 361 30.84 -19.31 -23.52
C VAL A 361 32.17 -20.08 -23.71
N LYS A 362 32.56 -20.97 -22.78
CA LYS A 362 33.77 -21.82 -22.93
C LYS A 362 33.51 -23.33 -22.83
N ALA A 363 32.27 -23.78 -23.06
CA ALA A 363 31.92 -25.19 -22.96
C ALA A 363 31.88 -25.95 -24.30
N ASP A 364 32.04 -25.28 -25.45
CA ASP A 364 31.94 -25.92 -26.77
C ASP A 364 33.27 -26.05 -27.55
N GLU A 365 34.43 -25.74 -26.95
CA GLU A 365 35.73 -25.89 -27.64
C GLU A 365 36.61 -27.08 -27.16
N ASN A 366 36.17 -27.88 -26.18
CA ASN A 366 37.00 -28.98 -25.66
C ASN A 366 36.55 -30.41 -26.03
N HIS A 367 35.65 -30.57 -27.02
CA HIS A 367 35.44 -31.86 -27.69
C HIS A 367 36.09 -31.86 -29.08
N LYS A 368 37.43 -31.83 -29.11
CA LYS A 368 38.28 -32.35 -30.19
C LYS A 368 39.74 -32.28 -29.76
N LYS A 369 40.25 -33.35 -29.15
CA LYS A 369 41.62 -33.87 -29.33
C LYS A 369 41.78 -35.23 -28.63
N GLU A 370 42.11 -36.20 -29.46
CA GLU A 370 42.42 -37.61 -29.18
C GLU A 370 43.62 -37.82 -28.24
N PRO A 371 43.79 -39.03 -27.67
CA PRO A 371 44.77 -39.32 -26.63
C PRO A 371 46.18 -39.54 -27.20
N SER A 372 47.18 -38.95 -26.55
CA SER A 372 48.59 -39.19 -26.85
C SER A 372 49.27 -40.13 -25.84
N ALA A 373 49.93 -41.14 -26.40
CA ALA A 373 51.22 -41.71 -26.02
C ALA A 373 51.37 -42.54 -24.74
N THR A 374 51.43 -43.86 -24.97
CA THR A 374 52.52 -44.77 -24.58
C THR A 374 53.66 -44.21 -23.71
N LYS A 375 53.83 -44.86 -22.54
CA LYS A 375 55.04 -44.84 -21.70
C LYS A 375 56.26 -45.44 -22.43
N PRO A 376 57.48 -45.02 -22.06
CA PRO A 376 58.59 -45.95 -21.95
C PRO A 376 59.07 -46.07 -20.50
N ALA A 377 59.20 -47.32 -20.08
CA ALA A 377 59.95 -47.74 -18.91
C ALA A 377 61.44 -47.75 -19.24
N LYS A 378 62.30 -47.43 -18.26
CA LYS A 378 63.64 -48.01 -18.15
C LYS A 378 63.96 -48.30 -16.70
N SER A 379 64.16 -49.59 -16.41
CA SER A 379 65.11 -50.06 -15.42
C SER A 379 66.19 -50.85 -16.18
N LYS A 380 67.45 -50.53 -15.83
CA LYS A 380 68.74 -51.02 -16.34
C LYS A 380 69.20 -50.52 -17.71
#